data_AF-I8YYE1-F1
#
_entry.id   AF-I8YYE1-F1
#
_cell.length_a   1.000
_cell.length_b   1.000
_cell.length_c   1.000
_cell.angle_alpha   90.00
_cell.angle_beta   90.00
_cell.angle_gamma   90.00
#
_symmetry.space_group_name_H-M   'P 1'
#
loop_
_entity.id
_entity.type
_entity.pdbx_description
1 polymer ?
#
loop_
_entity_poly.entity_id
_entity_poly.type
_entity_poly.pdbx_seq_one_letter_code
_entity_poly.pdbx_strand_id
1 'polypeptide(L)'
;MENQETQYTFKGKAYTAKETNKIGLDDIVCINGIVGYFDALLSDNVILLDESGNEHYIERIAIQDVYLLHRFLSGNKTGISIGELKEAE
;
A
#
# COMPACT_ATOMS: atom_id res chain seq x y z
N MET A 1 -14.89 23.41 1.31
CA MET A 1 -13.69 22.90 0.61
C MET A 1 -14.02 21.47 0.24
N GLU A 2 -14.24 21.20 -1.04
CA GLU A 2 -14.47 19.83 -1.51
C GLU A 2 -13.21 19.02 -1.19
N ASN A 3 -13.34 17.98 -0.35
CA ASN A 3 -12.29 16.99 -0.18
C ASN A 3 -12.12 16.30 -1.54
N GLN A 4 -11.11 16.70 -2.31
CA GLN A 4 -10.75 15.99 -3.52
C GLN A 4 -10.26 14.60 -3.12
N GLU A 5 -11.13 13.61 -3.28
CA GLU A 5 -10.78 12.21 -3.09
C GLU A 5 -9.66 11.86 -4.08
N THR A 6 -8.48 11.50 -3.58
CA THR A 6 -7.35 11.12 -4.44
C THR A 6 -7.65 9.77 -5.09
N GLN A 7 -7.57 9.71 -6.42
CA GLN A 7 -7.83 8.51 -7.21
C GLN A 7 -6.54 7.98 -7.84
N TYR A 8 -6.43 6.65 -7.87
CA TYR A 8 -5.32 5.93 -8.49
C TYR A 8 -5.87 4.90 -9.47
N THR A 9 -5.13 4.64 -10.56
CA THR A 9 -5.48 3.60 -11.53
C THR A 9 -4.54 2.41 -11.37
N PHE A 10 -5.09 1.19 -11.40
CA PHE A 10 -4.31 -0.04 -11.37
C PHE A 10 -5.03 -1.14 -12.16
N LYS A 11 -4.33 -1.80 -13.09
CA LYS A 11 -4.89 -2.79 -14.02
C LYS A 11 -6.16 -2.29 -14.74
N GLY A 12 -6.14 -1.03 -15.17
CA GLY A 12 -7.24 -0.38 -15.87
C GLY A 12 -8.49 -0.06 -15.03
N LYS A 13 -8.41 -0.19 -13.69
CA LYS A 13 -9.50 0.17 -12.77
C LYS A 13 -9.10 1.37 -11.92
N ALA A 14 -10.04 2.29 -11.71
CA ALA A 14 -9.88 3.41 -10.79
C ALA A 14 -10.23 3.00 -9.37
N TYR A 15 -9.42 3.44 -8.42
CA TYR A 15 -9.58 3.21 -6.99
C TYR A 15 -9.49 4.54 -6.24
N THR A 16 -10.40 4.74 -5.30
CA THR A 16 -10.32 5.85 -4.35
C THR A 16 -9.37 5.48 -3.21
N ALA A 17 -8.38 6.33 -2.96
CA ALA A 17 -7.48 6.17 -1.83
C ALA A 17 -8.22 6.33 -0.51
N LYS A 18 -7.96 5.41 0.41
CA LYS A 18 -8.51 5.42 1.76
C LYS A 18 -7.37 5.42 2.75
N GLU A 19 -7.44 6.31 3.73
CA GLU A 19 -6.61 6.18 4.92
C GLU A 19 -6.92 4.85 5.59
N THR A 20 -5.87 4.18 6.06
CA THR A 20 -6.01 2.95 6.80
C THR A 20 -4.95 2.88 7.88
N ASN A 21 -5.25 2.17 8.95
CA ASN A 21 -4.30 1.85 10.01
C ASN A 21 -3.58 0.52 9.75
N LYS A 22 -4.05 -0.29 8.80
CA LYS A 22 -3.49 -1.62 8.51
C LYS A 22 -3.60 -1.98 7.04
N ILE A 23 -2.57 -2.65 6.51
CA ILE A 23 -2.57 -3.29 5.19
C ILE A 23 -2.20 -4.77 5.32
N GLY A 24 -2.63 -5.60 4.38
CA GLY A 24 -2.30 -7.03 4.34
C GLY A 24 -1.71 -7.44 3.01
N LEU A 25 -1.11 -8.63 2.98
CA LEU A 25 -0.67 -9.27 1.73
C LEU A 25 -1.81 -9.28 0.70
N ASP A 26 -1.44 -9.07 -0.55
CA ASP A 26 -2.31 -8.94 -1.72
C ASP A 26 -3.23 -7.70 -1.75
N ASP A 27 -3.27 -6.86 -0.70
CA ASP A 27 -3.98 -5.58 -0.77
C ASP A 27 -3.39 -4.72 -1.90
N ILE A 28 -4.25 -4.04 -2.65
CA ILE A 28 -3.79 -3.00 -3.58
C ILE A 28 -3.60 -1.73 -2.76
N VAL A 29 -2.38 -1.23 -2.75
CA VAL A 29 -1.97 -0.08 -1.95
C VAL A 29 -1.26 0.94 -2.82
N CYS A 30 -1.21 2.18 -2.32
CA CYS A 30 -0.31 3.21 -2.82
C CYS A 30 0.66 3.57 -1.69
N ILE A 31 1.96 3.48 -1.94
CA ILE A 31 3.02 3.90 -1.01
C ILE A 31 3.88 4.94 -1.70
N ASN A 32 3.98 6.15 -1.15
CA ASN A 32 4.73 7.27 -1.75
C ASN A 32 4.42 7.51 -3.24
N GLY A 33 3.17 7.28 -3.66
CA GLY A 33 2.75 7.41 -5.07
C GLY A 33 2.93 6.17 -5.94
N ILE A 34 3.62 5.12 -5.46
CA ILE A 34 3.79 3.84 -6.16
C ILE A 34 2.59 2.95 -5.86
N VAL A 35 1.91 2.49 -6.91
CA VAL A 35 0.71 1.66 -6.79
C VAL A 35 1.02 0.21 -7.16
N GLY A 36 0.65 -0.72 -6.28
CA GLY A 36 0.89 -2.13 -6.50
C GLY A 36 0.16 -3.04 -5.51
N TYR A 37 0.30 -4.34 -5.73
CA TYR A 37 -0.02 -5.32 -4.70
C TYR A 37 1.04 -5.26 -3.61
N PHE A 38 0.61 -5.26 -2.35
CA PHE A 38 1.52 -5.44 -1.23
C PHE A 38 1.98 -6.91 -1.20
N ASP A 39 3.22 -7.14 -1.60
CA ASP A 39 3.77 -8.46 -1.86
C ASP A 39 4.57 -9.00 -0.67
N ALA A 40 5.41 -8.16 -0.05
CA ALA A 40 6.20 -8.56 1.10
C ALA A 40 6.58 -7.40 2.03
N LEU A 41 6.78 -7.74 3.30
CA LEU A 41 7.49 -6.92 4.28
C LEU A 41 8.82 -7.62 4.64
N LEU A 42 9.93 -6.98 4.30
CA LEU A 42 11.27 -7.38 4.69
C LEU A 42 11.76 -6.53 5.88
N SER A 43 12.94 -6.85 6.41
CA SER A 43 13.53 -6.10 7.53
C SER A 43 13.64 -4.61 7.22
N ASP A 44 14.16 -4.23 6.06
CA ASP A 44 14.43 -2.81 5.74
C ASP A 44 13.54 -2.28 4.61
N ASN A 45 12.79 -3.14 3.93
CA ASN A 45 12.07 -2.80 2.71
C ASN A 45 10.64 -3.35 2.69
N VAL A 46 9.76 -2.63 2.01
CA VAL A 46 8.46 -3.11 1.53
C VAL A 46 8.57 -3.39 0.04
N ILE A 47 7.99 -4.49 -0.41
CA ILE A 47 7.90 -4.83 -1.83
C ILE A 47 6.48 -4.61 -2.31
N LEU A 48 6.34 -3.80 -3.36
CA LEU A 48 5.12 -3.68 -4.14
C LEU A 48 5.29 -4.31 -5.52
N LEU A 49 4.31 -5.09 -5.96
CA LEU A 49 4.25 -5.61 -7.33
C LEU A 49 3.34 -4.73 -8.18
N ASP A 50 3.91 -4.06 -9.18
CA ASP A 50 3.15 -3.18 -10.08
C ASP A 50 2.26 -3.95 -11.08
N GLU A 51 1.49 -3.22 -11.89
CA GLU A 51 0.57 -3.86 -12.85
C GLU A 51 1.27 -4.57 -14.01
N SER A 52 2.54 -4.25 -14.27
CA SER A 52 3.40 -4.90 -15.26
C SER A 52 4.11 -6.14 -14.69
N GLY A 53 3.98 -6.38 -13.38
CA GLY A 53 4.64 -7.48 -12.68
C GLY A 53 6.08 -7.16 -12.27
N ASN A 54 6.48 -5.90 -12.19
CA ASN A 54 7.79 -5.52 -11.64
C ASN A 54 7.69 -5.28 -10.14
N GLU A 55 8.73 -5.68 -9.42
CA GLU A 55 8.90 -5.41 -8.00
C GLU A 55 9.49 -4.02 -7.77
N HIS A 56 8.88 -3.28 -6.85
CA HIS A 56 9.37 -2.00 -6.36
C HIS A 56 9.77 -2.16 -4.90
N TYR A 57 11.05 -1.96 -4.61
CA TYR A 57 11.63 -2.01 -3.28
C TYR A 57 11.60 -0.62 -2.68
N ILE A 58 10.84 -0.46 -1.60
CA ILE A 58 10.65 0.82 -0.90
C ILE A 58 11.25 0.69 0.48
N GLU A 59 12.29 1.46 0.77
CA GLU A 59 12.91 1.50 2.10
C GLU A 59 11.90 1.95 3.14
N ARG A 60 11.79 1.21 4.25
CA ARG A 60 10.80 1.46 5.31
C ARG A 60 10.96 2.83 5.96
N ILE A 61 12.20 3.31 6.07
CA ILE A 61 12.53 4.65 6.58
C ILE A 61 12.05 5.78 5.66
N ALA A 62 11.86 5.50 4.37
CA ALA A 62 11.47 6.50 3.39
C ALA A 62 9.93 6.59 3.22
N ILE A 63 9.16 5.73 3.89
CA ILE A 63 7.71 5.66 3.75
C ILE A 63 7.04 6.85 4.46
N GLN A 64 6.51 7.78 3.68
CA GLN A 64 5.79 8.96 4.17
C GLN A 64 4.28 8.74 4.08
N ASP A 65 3.79 8.33 2.91
CA ASP A 65 2.37 8.21 2.62
C ASP A 65 1.98 6.76 2.29
N VAL A 66 0.87 6.30 2.87
CA VAL A 66 0.31 4.96 2.62
C VAL A 66 -1.20 5.04 2.51
N TYR A 67 -1.73 4.54 1.41
CA TYR A 67 -3.17 4.48 1.15
C TYR A 67 -3.61 3.08 0.76
N LEU A 68 -4.75 2.64 1.29
CA LEU A 68 -5.43 1.43 0.85
C LEU A 68 -6.31 1.76 -0.34
N LEU A 69 -6.13 1.05 -1.45
CA LEU A 69 -6.97 1.18 -2.65
C LEU A 69 -8.03 0.08 -2.69
N HIS A 70 -7.63 -1.17 -2.40
CA HIS A 70 -8.53 -2.30 -2.39
C HIS A 70 -8.06 -3.41 -1.46
N ARG A 71 -9.01 -4.08 -0.81
CA ARG A 71 -8.78 -5.25 0.05
C ARG A 71 -9.54 -6.44 -0.49
N PHE A 72 -8.83 -7.52 -0.80
CA PHE A 72 -9.44 -8.75 -1.33
C PHE A 72 -10.02 -9.64 -0.23
N LEU A 73 -9.35 -9.73 0.92
CA LEU A 73 -9.77 -10.58 2.03
C LEU A 73 -10.24 -9.74 3.23
N SER A 74 -11.55 -9.57 3.35
CA SER A 74 -12.20 -9.00 4.53
C SER A 74 -12.13 -9.99 5.70
N GLY A 75 -10.95 -10.15 6.29
CA GLY A 75 -10.73 -11.10 7.37
C GLY A 75 -9.28 -11.50 7.60
N ASN A 76 -8.32 -10.94 6.85
CA ASN A 76 -6.92 -11.23 7.07
C ASN A 76 -6.50 -10.74 8.47
N LYS A 77 -6.37 -11.68 9.42
CA LYS A 77 -6.00 -11.40 10.82
C LYS A 77 -4.53 -10.94 10.95
N THR A 78 -3.77 -11.01 9.86
CA THR A 78 -2.35 -10.66 9.72
C THR A 78 -2.15 -9.29 9.07
N GLY A 79 -3.10 -8.36 9.23
CA GLY A 79 -2.89 -6.97 8.80
C GLY A 79 -1.72 -6.34 9.56
N ILE A 80 -0.70 -5.93 8.84
CA ILE A 80 0.45 -5.17 9.32
C ILE A 80 -0.02 -3.74 9.59
N SER A 81 0.26 -3.22 10.79
CA SER A 81 -0.06 -1.83 11.09
C SER A 81 0.84 -0.88 10.31
N ILE A 82 0.35 0.30 9.93
CA ILE A 82 1.18 1.29 9.22
C ILE A 82 2.38 1.73 10.09
N GLY A 83 2.23 1.72 11.42
CA GLY A 83 3.34 1.99 12.34
C GLY A 83 4.42 0.90 12.33
N GLU A 84 4.06 -0.36 12.13
CA GLU A 84 5.04 -1.45 11.89
C GLU A 84 5.58 -1.43 10.47
N LEU A 85 4.80 -0.96 9.49
CA LEU A 85 5.25 -0.86 8.10
C LEU A 85 6.42 0.12 7.99
N LYS A 86 6.24 1.30 8.60
CA LYS A 86 7.30 2.28 8.78
C LYS A 86 8.29 1.74 9.81
N GLU A 87 9.58 1.95 9.60
CA GLU A 87 10.52 1.68 10.69
C GLU A 87 10.28 2.72 11.78
N ALA A 88 10.15 2.28 13.04
CA ALA A 88 9.99 3.21 14.15
C ALA A 88 11.28 4.00 14.32
N GLU A 89 11.21 5.33 14.21
CA GLU A 89 12.29 6.25 14.61
C GLU A 89 12.63 6.14 16.10
#